data_AF-A0A7C5V5E3-F1
#
_entry.id   AF-A0A7C5V5E3-F1
#
_cell.length_a   1.000
_cell.length_b   1.000
_cell.length_c   1.000
_cell.angle_alpha   90.00
_cell.angle_beta   90.00
_cell.angle_gamma   90.00
#
_symmetry.space_group_name_H-M   'P 1'
#
loop_
_entity.id
_entity.type
_entity.pdbx_description
1 polymer ?
#
loop_
_entity_poly.entity_id
_entity_poly.type
_entity_poly.pdbx_seq_one_letter_code
_entity_poly.pdbx_strand_id
1 'polypeptide(L)'
;MTQGSPTLLLVDDEPDVLFSLRRLLDKHDYRILEATNGAQALALIRTHKPDVVLMDVRMPEMDGVTALREIKKIEPRLPVILMTAYATTQSTIEAMKLGAFDYVIKPFQVSEIRDAIAAAVKVSRDMRRQVAFQTSATSAQDEGADEIIGLSEPMREVYKLIGRLAASDLPVLITGESGTGKELVARAIYQHSRRREKPFLAINCAAIPETLLESELFGYQRGAFTGATAPKPGKFEVCDGGTIFLDEIGEMPLATQKKLLRVLETGEIEKIGGIRPAKVDVRILAATNRDL
;
A
#
# COMPACT_ATOMS: atom_id res chain seq x y z
N MET A 1 -21.29 24.13 -17.13
CA MET A 1 -21.35 24.64 -15.75
C MET A 1 -19.91 24.80 -15.26
N THR A 2 -19.42 26.04 -15.20
CA THR A 2 -18.09 26.38 -14.69
C THR A 2 -18.02 26.05 -13.20
N GLN A 3 -17.38 24.93 -12.84
CA GLN A 3 -17.14 24.59 -11.44
C GLN A 3 -16.21 25.65 -10.83
N GLY A 4 -16.55 26.16 -9.63
CA GLY A 4 -15.72 27.13 -8.92
C GLY A 4 -14.29 26.61 -8.68
N SER A 5 -13.34 27.54 -8.50
CA SER A 5 -11.95 27.20 -8.22
C SER A 5 -11.85 26.29 -6.98
N PRO A 6 -11.13 25.16 -7.04
CA PRO A 6 -10.99 24.26 -5.91
C PRO A 6 -10.42 24.97 -4.68
N THR A 7 -10.91 24.63 -3.50
CA THR A 7 -10.41 25.14 -2.23
C THR A 7 -9.26 24.27 -1.73
N LEU A 8 -8.07 24.85 -1.60
CA LEU A 8 -6.87 24.24 -1.06
C LEU A 8 -6.64 24.76 0.36
N LEU A 9 -6.47 23.85 1.32
CA LEU A 9 -6.04 24.20 2.67
C LEU A 9 -4.53 23.93 2.82
N LEU A 10 -3.76 24.99 3.04
CA LEU A 10 -2.35 24.94 3.39
C LEU A 10 -2.20 24.91 4.92
N VAL A 11 -1.40 23.98 5.45
CA VAL A 11 -1.17 23.85 6.89
C VAL A 11 0.33 23.72 7.15
N ASP A 12 0.92 24.70 7.81
CA ASP A 12 2.34 24.74 8.15
C ASP A 12 2.52 25.76 9.28
N ASP A 13 3.35 25.48 10.28
CA ASP A 13 3.55 26.38 11.42
C ASP A 13 4.51 27.53 11.09
N GLU A 14 5.25 27.44 9.98
CA GLU A 14 6.12 28.50 9.49
C GLU A 14 5.36 29.43 8.52
N PRO A 15 5.09 30.70 8.90
CA PRO A 15 4.34 31.63 8.05
C PRO A 15 5.04 31.93 6.71
N ASP A 16 6.37 31.89 6.68
CA ASP A 16 7.17 32.11 5.47
C ASP A 16 6.99 30.97 4.45
N VAL A 17 6.80 29.73 4.92
CA VAL A 17 6.50 28.57 4.07
C VAL A 17 5.09 28.71 3.49
N LEU A 18 4.09 29.07 4.32
CA LEU A 18 2.73 29.35 3.85
C LEU A 18 2.71 30.46 2.80
N PHE A 19 3.40 31.57 3.06
CA PHE A 19 3.50 32.69 2.11
C PHE A 19 4.12 32.26 0.78
N SER A 20 5.19 31.46 0.84
CA SER A 20 5.87 30.94 -0.35
C SER A 20 4.98 29.99 -1.14
N LEU A 21 4.34 29.02 -0.49
CA LEU A 21 3.40 28.08 -1.10
C LEU A 21 2.21 28.81 -1.73
N ARG A 22 1.63 29.78 -1.01
CA ARG A 22 0.56 30.63 -1.52
C ARG A 22 1.01 31.30 -2.81
N ARG A 23 2.15 32.02 -2.80
CA ARG A 23 2.67 32.73 -3.98
C ARG A 23 2.95 31.80 -5.17
N LEU A 24 3.40 30.58 -4.93
CA LEU A 24 3.63 29.57 -5.97
C LEU A 24 2.33 29.06 -6.62
N LEU A 25 1.24 29.04 -5.86
CA LEU A 25 -0.06 28.48 -6.22
C LEU A 25 -1.11 29.54 -6.62
N ASP A 26 -0.86 30.82 -6.35
CA ASP A 26 -1.78 31.97 -6.53
C ASP A 26 -2.01 32.41 -8.00
N LYS A 27 -1.95 31.48 -8.96
CA LYS A 27 -2.21 31.78 -10.39
C LYS A 27 -3.72 31.75 -10.76
N HIS A 28 -4.61 32.01 -9.80
CA HIS A 28 -6.09 31.87 -9.91
C HIS A 28 -6.65 30.44 -10.01
N ASP A 29 -5.80 29.42 -9.87
CA ASP A 29 -6.20 28.02 -10.00
C ASP A 29 -6.97 27.51 -8.76
N TYR A 30 -6.74 28.10 -7.58
CA TYR A 30 -7.27 27.62 -6.30
C TYR A 30 -7.73 28.75 -5.37
N ARG A 31 -8.76 28.49 -4.57
CA ARG A 31 -9.09 29.29 -3.38
C ARG A 31 -8.25 28.79 -2.22
N ILE A 32 -7.34 29.60 -1.70
CA ILE A 32 -6.41 29.19 -0.64
C ILE A 32 -6.96 29.53 0.74
N LEU A 33 -6.96 28.54 1.64
CA LEU A 33 -7.13 28.69 3.08
C LEU A 33 -5.80 28.34 3.75
N GLU A 34 -5.51 28.95 4.88
CA GLU A 34 -4.26 28.76 5.63
C GLU A 34 -4.57 28.42 7.08
N ALA A 35 -3.79 27.51 7.67
CA ALA A 35 -3.82 27.19 9.09
C ALA A 35 -2.38 26.98 9.58
N THR A 36 -2.11 27.31 10.85
CA THR A 36 -0.74 27.22 11.40
C THR A 36 -0.52 25.99 12.27
N ASN A 37 -1.52 25.12 12.44
CA ASN A 37 -1.41 23.86 13.15
C ASN A 37 -2.57 22.91 12.82
N GLY A 38 -2.47 21.64 13.26
CA GLY A 38 -3.49 20.62 13.03
C GLY A 38 -4.88 20.95 13.62
N ALA A 39 -4.94 21.64 14.77
CA ALA A 39 -6.21 21.99 15.40
C ALA A 39 -6.99 23.05 14.60
N GLN A 40 -6.32 24.10 14.11
CA GLN A 40 -6.91 25.09 13.21
C GLN A 40 -7.33 24.45 11.88
N ALA A 41 -6.52 23.54 11.34
CA ALA A 41 -6.87 22.81 10.12
C ALA A 41 -8.17 22.01 10.29
N LEU A 42 -8.34 21.28 11.40
CA LEU A 42 -9.57 20.55 11.70
C LEU A 42 -10.80 21.47 11.80
N ALA A 43 -10.65 22.66 12.39
CA ALA A 43 -11.74 23.63 12.47
C ALA A 43 -12.13 24.18 11.08
N LEU A 44 -11.16 24.49 10.23
CA LEU A 44 -11.38 24.93 8.86
C LEU A 44 -12.02 23.83 8.00
N ILE A 45 -11.60 22.58 8.17
CA ILE A 45 -12.16 21.44 7.41
C ILE A 45 -13.65 21.27 7.71
N ARG A 46 -14.06 21.36 8.97
CA ARG A 46 -15.47 21.24 9.37
C ARG A 46 -16.36 22.34 8.79
N THR A 47 -15.81 23.55 8.62
CA THR A 47 -16.58 24.74 8.24
C THR A 47 -16.55 25.03 6.75
N HIS A 48 -15.39 24.89 6.12
CA HIS A 48 -15.15 25.30 4.73
C HIS A 48 -15.12 24.14 3.74
N LYS A 49 -14.97 22.89 4.21
CA LYS A 49 -14.92 21.67 3.38
C LYS A 49 -13.96 21.81 2.19
N PRO A 50 -12.65 21.97 2.43
CA PRO A 50 -11.67 22.11 1.37
C PRO A 50 -11.67 20.86 0.48
N ASP A 51 -11.16 21.03 -0.75
CA ASP A 51 -11.09 19.97 -1.74
C ASP A 51 -9.82 19.12 -1.59
N VAL A 52 -8.75 19.73 -1.08
CA VAL A 52 -7.44 19.13 -0.82
C VAL A 52 -6.81 19.82 0.38
N VAL A 53 -6.05 19.07 1.18
CA VAL A 53 -5.20 19.60 2.25
C VAL A 53 -3.75 19.32 1.89
N LEU A 54 -2.89 20.34 2.00
CA LEU A 54 -1.43 20.22 1.94
C LEU A 54 -0.90 20.59 3.33
N MET A 55 -0.28 19.65 4.02
CA MET A 55 -0.02 19.77 5.46
C MET A 55 1.39 19.34 5.83
N ASP A 56 2.10 20.17 6.59
CA ASP A 56 3.38 19.79 7.18
C ASP A 56 3.22 18.71 8.25
N VAL A 57 4.20 17.83 8.35
CA VAL A 57 4.22 16.75 9.35
C VAL A 57 4.63 17.27 10.72
N ARG A 58 5.57 18.21 10.81
CA ARG A 58 6.16 18.66 12.07
C ARG A 58 5.62 20.03 12.46
N MET A 59 4.47 20.02 13.13
CA MET A 59 3.85 21.22 13.66
C MET A 59 3.67 21.11 15.19
N PRO A 60 3.70 22.22 15.94
CA PRO A 60 3.44 22.24 17.36
C PRO A 60 1.99 21.88 17.68
N GLU A 61 1.75 21.48 18.93
CA GLU A 61 0.45 21.05 19.50
C GLU A 61 -0.11 19.75 18.90
N MET A 62 -0.31 19.71 17.58
CA MET A 62 -0.80 18.56 16.83
C MET A 62 -0.02 18.40 15.54
N ASP A 63 0.77 17.33 15.46
CA ASP A 63 1.55 16.98 14.28
C ASP A 63 0.65 16.55 13.10
N GLY A 64 1.20 16.59 11.88
CA GLY A 64 0.45 16.32 10.65
C GLY A 64 -0.06 14.87 10.53
N VAL A 65 0.62 13.89 11.14
CA VAL A 65 0.18 12.48 11.10
C VAL A 65 -1.01 12.27 12.04
N THR A 66 -0.97 12.88 13.22
CA THR A 66 -2.07 12.92 14.18
C THR A 66 -3.27 13.66 13.57
N ALA A 67 -3.04 14.83 12.96
CA ALA A 67 -4.07 15.59 12.26
C ALA A 67 -4.69 14.78 11.11
N LEU A 68 -3.89 14.08 10.29
CA LEU A 68 -4.38 13.20 9.22
C LEU A 68 -5.39 12.17 9.76
N ARG A 69 -5.07 11.52 10.88
CA ARG A 69 -5.95 10.51 11.49
C ARG A 69 -7.31 11.10 11.87
N GLU A 70 -7.32 12.29 12.46
CA GLU A 70 -8.56 12.99 12.83
C GLU A 70 -9.33 13.50 11.61
N ILE A 71 -8.63 14.03 10.60
CA ILE A 71 -9.24 14.46 9.33
C ILE A 71 -9.96 13.29 8.68
N LYS A 72 -9.35 12.10 8.64
CA LYS A 72 -9.94 10.92 8.02
C LYS A 72 -11.13 10.33 8.77
N LYS A 73 -11.29 10.65 10.06
CA LYS A 73 -12.53 10.36 10.80
C LYS A 73 -13.67 11.31 10.43
N ILE A 74 -13.35 12.58 10.15
CA ILE A 74 -14.33 13.62 9.83
C ILE A 74 -14.75 13.53 8.36
N GLU A 75 -13.79 13.48 7.45
CA GLU A 75 -13.99 13.40 6.00
C GLU A 75 -13.01 12.36 5.42
N PRO A 76 -13.37 11.07 5.40
CA PRO A 76 -12.50 9.98 4.94
C PRO A 76 -11.96 10.19 3.52
N ARG A 77 -12.74 10.86 2.66
CA ARG A 77 -12.44 11.05 1.24
C ARG A 77 -11.61 12.29 0.95
N LEU A 78 -11.40 13.19 1.91
CA LEU A 78 -10.62 14.40 1.71
C LEU A 78 -9.16 14.01 1.41
N PRO A 79 -8.63 14.32 0.22
CA PRO A 79 -7.22 14.09 -0.07
C PRO A 79 -6.34 14.97 0.82
N VAL A 80 -5.38 14.33 1.49
CA VAL A 80 -4.40 15.00 2.36
C VAL A 80 -3.02 14.65 1.84
N ILE A 81 -2.26 15.65 1.43
CA ILE A 81 -0.87 15.54 1.00
C ILE A 81 -0.01 15.99 2.18
N LEU A 82 0.88 15.11 2.64
CA LEU A 82 1.81 15.45 3.72
C LEU A 82 3.11 16.01 3.15
N MET A 83 3.69 17.00 3.85
CA MET A 83 5.01 17.56 3.57
C MET A 83 5.93 17.34 4.77
N THR A 84 7.20 17.03 4.56
CA THR A 84 8.17 16.93 5.66
C THR A 84 9.58 17.30 5.19
N ALA A 85 10.42 17.82 6.08
CA ALA A 85 11.87 17.89 5.85
C ALA A 85 12.61 16.58 6.20
N TYR A 86 11.95 15.67 6.94
CA TYR A 86 12.53 14.41 7.40
C TYR A 86 11.59 13.27 7.06
N ALA A 87 11.89 12.57 5.97
CA ALA A 87 11.17 11.38 5.58
C ALA A 87 12.01 10.14 5.80
N THR A 88 11.42 9.16 6.46
CA THR A 88 11.92 7.79 6.52
C THR A 88 10.98 6.86 5.74
N THR A 89 11.49 5.71 5.32
CA THR A 89 10.72 4.63 4.70
C THR A 89 9.47 4.31 5.53
N GLN A 90 9.65 4.11 6.84
CA GLN A 90 8.57 3.83 7.79
C GLN A 90 7.50 4.93 7.83
N SER A 91 7.92 6.20 7.97
CA SER A 91 6.99 7.33 8.08
C SER A 91 6.12 7.51 6.84
N THR A 92 6.68 7.22 5.65
CA THR A 92 5.97 7.30 4.37
C THR A 92 4.91 6.19 4.31
N ILE A 93 5.28 4.96 4.62
CA ILE A 93 4.37 3.81 4.59
C ILE A 93 3.21 4.02 5.59
N GLU A 94 3.51 4.47 6.81
CA GLU A 94 2.50 4.73 7.83
C GLU A 94 1.52 5.84 7.44
N ALA A 95 2.01 6.95 6.89
CA ALA A 95 1.17 8.03 6.38
C ALA A 95 0.17 7.52 5.32
N MET A 96 0.65 6.74 4.36
CA MET A 96 -0.19 6.18 3.30
C MET A 96 -1.23 5.19 3.85
N LYS A 97 -0.86 4.36 4.83
CA LYS A 97 -1.80 3.47 5.54
C LYS A 97 -2.90 4.22 6.28
N LEU A 98 -2.57 5.39 6.84
CA LEU A 98 -3.55 6.27 7.49
C LEU A 98 -4.45 7.00 6.48
N GLY A 99 -4.24 6.81 5.18
CA GLY A 99 -5.08 7.34 4.11
C GLY A 99 -4.57 8.67 3.55
N ALA A 100 -3.30 9.04 3.78
CA ALA A 100 -2.69 10.12 3.03
C ALA A 100 -2.85 9.86 1.52
N PHE A 101 -3.17 10.92 0.79
CA PHE A 101 -3.28 10.85 -0.66
C PHE A 101 -1.88 10.74 -1.29
N ASP A 102 -0.97 11.57 -0.80
CA ASP A 102 0.42 11.64 -1.24
C ASP A 102 1.34 12.16 -0.13
N TYR A 103 2.65 12.03 -0.34
CA TYR A 103 3.70 12.42 0.58
C TYR A 103 4.86 13.08 -0.19
N VAL A 104 5.23 14.30 0.20
CA VAL A 104 6.20 15.16 -0.48
C VAL A 104 7.33 15.53 0.48
N ILE A 105 8.57 15.51 -0.01
CA ILE A 105 9.77 15.77 0.82
C ILE A 105 10.33 17.15 0.50
N LYS A 106 10.49 17.98 1.53
CA LYS A 106 11.20 19.27 1.49
C LYS A 106 12.71 19.00 1.39
N PRO A 107 13.46 19.68 0.51
CA PRO A 107 12.98 20.65 -0.48
C PRO A 107 12.36 19.95 -1.70
N PHE A 108 11.21 20.44 -2.14
CA PHE A 108 10.46 19.93 -3.29
C PHE A 108 10.56 20.87 -4.50
N GLN A 109 10.30 20.34 -5.69
CA GLN A 109 10.15 21.17 -6.88
C GLN A 109 8.71 21.72 -6.99
N VAL A 110 8.57 22.90 -7.60
CA VAL A 110 7.24 23.52 -7.78
C VAL A 110 6.31 22.66 -8.64
N SER A 111 6.86 21.95 -9.63
CA SER A 111 6.13 21.00 -10.46
C SER A 111 5.55 19.84 -9.64
N GLU A 112 6.35 19.25 -8.75
CA GLU A 112 5.97 18.12 -7.90
C GLU A 112 4.72 18.44 -7.05
N ILE A 113 4.71 19.59 -6.38
CA ILE A 113 3.53 20.04 -5.61
C ILE A 113 2.33 20.30 -6.52
N ARG A 114 2.54 20.94 -7.67
CA ARG A 114 1.44 21.24 -8.60
C ARG A 114 0.79 19.96 -9.13
N ASP A 115 1.60 18.96 -9.49
CA ASP A 115 1.12 17.69 -10.01
C ASP A 115 0.38 16.89 -8.93
N ALA A 116 0.92 16.85 -7.70
CA ALA A 116 0.27 16.21 -6.56
C ALA A 116 -1.08 16.87 -6.23
N ILE A 117 -1.16 18.21 -6.17
CA ILE A 117 -2.40 18.95 -5.94
C ILE A 117 -3.39 18.72 -7.08
N ALA A 118 -2.95 18.77 -8.35
CA ALA A 118 -3.82 18.57 -9.50
C ALA A 118 -4.43 17.16 -9.50
N ALA A 119 -3.63 16.14 -9.20
CA ALA A 119 -4.08 14.75 -9.04
C ALA A 119 -5.09 14.63 -7.87
N ALA A 120 -4.80 15.25 -6.73
CA ALA A 120 -5.68 15.25 -5.57
C ALA A 120 -7.02 15.94 -5.85
N VAL A 121 -7.02 17.10 -6.51
CA VAL A 121 -8.24 17.82 -6.91
C VAL A 121 -9.07 17.00 -7.89
N LYS A 122 -8.45 16.36 -8.87
CA LYS A 122 -9.14 15.48 -9.81
C LYS A 122 -9.84 14.34 -9.07
N VAL A 123 -9.12 13.65 -8.18
CA VAL A 123 -9.66 12.56 -7.37
C VAL A 123 -10.77 13.06 -6.43
N SER A 124 -10.60 14.21 -5.78
CA SER A 124 -11.63 14.83 -4.93
C SER A 124 -12.92 15.15 -5.69
N ARG A 125 -12.80 15.58 -6.95
CA ARG A 125 -13.96 15.84 -7.84
C ARG A 125 -14.62 14.54 -8.31
N ASP A 126 -13.83 13.53 -8.62
CA ASP A 126 -14.33 12.22 -9.07
C ASP A 126 -14.98 11.43 -7.91
N MET A 127 -14.41 11.45 -6.71
CA MET A 127 -14.93 10.77 -5.51
C MET A 127 -16.18 11.41 -4.92
N ARG A 128 -16.47 12.68 -5.26
CA ARG A 128 -17.75 13.33 -4.97
C ARG A 128 -18.90 12.82 -5.85
N ARG A 129 -18.64 11.93 -6.82
CA ARG A 129 -19.63 11.31 -7.73
C ARG A 129 -20.03 9.85 -7.39
N GLN A 130 -20.02 9.46 -6.11
CA GLN A 130 -20.22 8.08 -5.56
C GLN A 130 -18.92 7.26 -5.62
N VAL A 131 -18.42 6.71 -4.50
CA VAL A 131 -18.72 5.39 -3.88
C VAL A 131 -18.06 5.41 -2.49
N ALA A 132 -18.66 4.77 -1.49
CA ALA A 132 -18.13 4.70 -0.12
C ALA A 132 -17.17 3.52 0.05
N PHE A 133 -15.98 3.78 0.60
CA PHE A 133 -15.15 2.74 1.19
C PHE A 133 -14.83 3.14 2.63
N GLN A 134 -15.12 2.24 3.56
CA GLN A 134 -14.83 2.36 4.98
C GLN A 134 -13.44 1.79 5.24
N THR A 135 -12.59 2.52 5.95
CA THR A 135 -11.33 2.02 6.49
C THR A 135 -11.25 2.36 7.97
N SER A 136 -11.32 1.32 8.80
CA SER A 136 -10.99 1.33 10.22
C SER A 136 -9.49 1.10 10.40
N ALA A 137 -8.90 1.87 11.31
CA ALA A 137 -7.50 1.82 11.69
C ALA A 137 -7.35 1.25 13.10
N THR A 138 -6.31 0.45 13.34
CA THR A 138 -5.41 0.60 14.50
C THR A 138 -4.09 -0.15 14.31
N SER A 139 -3.07 0.41 14.96
CA SER A 139 -1.63 0.16 14.89
C SER A 139 -1.13 -0.75 16.02
N ALA A 140 0.05 -1.35 15.84
CA ALA A 140 1.04 -1.65 16.90
C ALA A 140 2.42 -1.82 16.27
N GLN A 141 3.47 -1.50 17.00
CA GLN A 141 4.88 -1.53 16.57
C GLN A 141 5.39 -2.99 16.50
N ASP A 142 6.45 -3.22 15.72
CA ASP A 142 7.56 -4.06 16.17
C ASP A 142 8.84 -3.78 15.35
N GLU A 143 9.94 -3.74 16.08
CA GLU A 143 11.31 -3.47 15.65
C GLU A 143 11.94 -4.71 15.02
N GLY A 144 12.79 -4.50 14.00
CA GLY A 144 13.66 -5.52 13.42
C GLY A 144 13.18 -6.07 12.08
N ALA A 145 13.50 -5.39 10.99
CA ALA A 145 13.32 -5.89 9.64
C ALA A 145 14.48 -5.44 8.76
N ASP A 146 14.93 -6.32 7.85
CA ASP A 146 15.86 -5.98 6.77
C ASP A 146 15.37 -4.73 6.04
N GLU A 147 16.00 -3.60 6.33
CA GLU A 147 15.49 -2.29 5.95
C GLU A 147 15.75 -2.07 4.45
N ILE A 148 14.70 -1.66 3.71
CA ILE A 148 14.91 -1.15 2.36
C ILE A 148 15.60 0.23 2.51
N ILE A 149 16.88 0.28 2.14
CA ILE A 149 17.69 1.50 2.21
C ILE A 149 17.58 2.24 0.87
N GLY A 150 17.11 3.49 0.92
CA GLY A 150 17.12 4.38 -0.25
C GLY A 150 16.04 5.45 -0.18
N LEU A 151 16.40 6.69 -0.55
CA LEU A 151 15.53 7.87 -0.52
C LEU A 151 15.33 8.51 -1.91
N SER A 152 15.70 7.80 -2.98
CA SER A 152 15.56 8.29 -4.35
C SER A 152 14.09 8.42 -4.75
N GLU A 153 13.80 9.30 -5.70
CA GLU A 153 12.43 9.55 -6.16
C GLU A 153 11.68 8.28 -6.60
N PRO A 154 12.28 7.37 -7.40
CA PRO A 154 11.62 6.11 -7.75
C PRO A 154 11.33 5.23 -6.54
N MET A 155 12.22 5.21 -5.54
CA MET A 155 12.01 4.42 -4.32
C MET A 155 10.89 5.00 -3.44
N ARG A 156 10.70 6.32 -3.44
CA ARG A 156 9.56 6.95 -2.74
C ARG A 156 8.23 6.50 -3.33
N GLU A 157 8.13 6.42 -4.66
CA GLU A 157 6.93 5.89 -5.32
C GLU A 157 6.69 4.41 -4.94
N VAL A 158 7.75 3.60 -4.84
CA VAL A 158 7.65 2.23 -4.32
C VAL A 158 7.11 2.21 -2.89
N TYR A 159 7.61 3.06 -1.98
CA TYR A 159 7.11 3.12 -0.60
C TYR A 159 5.65 3.58 -0.53
N LYS A 160 5.24 4.53 -1.37
CA LYS A 160 3.84 4.97 -1.47
C LYS A 160 2.93 3.81 -1.90
N LEU A 161 3.36 3.03 -2.90
CA LEU A 161 2.64 1.84 -3.35
C LEU A 161 2.57 0.77 -2.26
N ILE A 162 3.67 0.49 -1.55
CA ILE A 162 3.69 -0.44 -0.41
C ILE A 162 2.63 -0.05 0.62
N GLY A 163 2.58 1.22 1.03
CA GLY A 163 1.60 1.69 2.01
C GLY A 163 0.14 1.53 1.55
N ARG A 164 -0.15 1.83 0.28
CA ARG A 164 -1.49 1.62 -0.31
C ARG A 164 -1.85 0.12 -0.35
N LEU A 165 -0.93 -0.72 -0.78
CA LEU A 165 -1.15 -2.16 -0.94
C LEU A 165 -1.28 -2.87 0.41
N ALA A 166 -0.51 -2.45 1.43
CA ALA A 166 -0.55 -3.02 2.77
C ALA A 166 -1.95 -2.88 3.43
N ALA A 167 -2.71 -1.85 3.10
CA ALA A 167 -4.07 -1.64 3.60
C ALA A 167 -5.13 -2.55 2.96
N SER A 168 -4.80 -3.26 1.89
CA SER A 168 -5.69 -4.18 1.15
C SER A 168 -5.19 -5.63 1.24
N ASP A 169 -6.03 -6.61 0.89
CA ASP A 169 -5.66 -8.03 0.75
C ASP A 169 -5.54 -8.46 -0.72
N LEU A 170 -5.45 -7.51 -1.65
CA LEU A 170 -5.33 -7.82 -3.08
C LEU A 170 -3.99 -8.53 -3.38
N PRO A 171 -3.98 -9.43 -4.38
CA PRO A 171 -2.74 -9.96 -4.92
C PRO A 171 -1.83 -8.86 -5.46
N VAL A 172 -0.51 -9.03 -5.31
CA VAL A 172 0.48 -8.06 -5.80
C VAL A 172 1.52 -8.76 -6.64
N LEU A 173 1.83 -8.20 -7.81
CA LEU A 173 2.97 -8.60 -8.63
C LEU A 173 4.09 -7.55 -8.51
N ILE A 174 5.29 -8.01 -8.14
CA ILE A 174 6.49 -7.18 -7.97
C ILE A 174 7.46 -7.53 -9.09
N THR A 175 7.71 -6.58 -9.98
CA THR A 175 8.63 -6.77 -11.11
C THR A 175 9.95 -6.05 -10.89
N GLY A 176 11.01 -6.54 -11.53
CA GLY A 176 12.32 -5.90 -11.50
C GLY A 176 13.45 -6.91 -11.70
N GLU A 177 14.63 -6.42 -12.06
CA GLU A 177 15.81 -7.25 -12.30
C GLU A 177 16.20 -8.10 -11.07
N SER A 178 17.00 -9.15 -11.29
CA SER A 178 17.52 -9.96 -10.18
C SER A 178 18.37 -9.10 -9.23
N GLY A 179 18.19 -9.28 -7.91
CA GLY A 179 18.95 -8.55 -6.89
C GLY A 179 18.46 -7.15 -6.56
N THR A 180 17.35 -6.67 -7.13
CA THR A 180 16.78 -5.33 -6.84
C THR A 180 15.95 -5.24 -5.54
N GLY A 181 15.97 -6.28 -4.70
CA GLY A 181 15.26 -6.27 -3.41
C GLY A 181 13.76 -6.55 -3.47
N LYS A 182 13.26 -7.26 -4.50
CA LYS A 182 11.84 -7.64 -4.62
C LYS A 182 11.29 -8.37 -3.38
N GLU A 183 12.09 -9.25 -2.78
CA GLU A 183 11.71 -9.92 -1.52
C GLU A 183 11.54 -8.92 -0.37
N LEU A 184 12.40 -7.91 -0.27
CA LEU A 184 12.28 -6.87 0.76
C LEU A 184 10.98 -6.07 0.58
N VAL A 185 10.59 -5.77 -0.67
CA VAL A 185 9.30 -5.13 -0.97
C VAL A 185 8.13 -6.00 -0.52
N ALA A 186 8.16 -7.31 -0.82
CA ALA A 186 7.11 -8.24 -0.38
C ALA A 186 7.01 -8.31 1.15
N ARG A 187 8.15 -8.37 1.85
CA ARG A 187 8.23 -8.35 3.31
C ARG A 187 7.68 -7.06 3.90
N ALA A 188 8.00 -5.91 3.31
CA ALA A 188 7.46 -4.62 3.73
C ALA A 188 5.92 -4.57 3.58
N ILE A 189 5.37 -5.03 2.45
CA ILE A 189 3.92 -5.12 2.26
C ILE A 189 3.29 -5.99 3.37
N TYR A 190 3.87 -7.15 3.66
CA TYR A 190 3.40 -8.06 4.70
C TYR A 190 3.46 -7.46 6.11
N GLN A 191 4.62 -6.92 6.52
CA GLN A 191 4.85 -6.34 7.86
C GLN A 191 3.90 -5.18 8.16
N HIS A 192 3.56 -4.42 7.12
CA HIS A 192 2.63 -3.31 7.23
C HIS A 192 1.17 -3.71 6.99
N SER A 193 0.87 -4.97 6.67
CA SER A 193 -0.50 -5.42 6.39
C SER A 193 -1.34 -5.69 7.64
N ARG A 194 -2.64 -5.96 7.43
CA ARG A 194 -3.55 -6.48 8.47
C ARG A 194 -3.19 -7.91 8.93
N ARG A 195 -2.36 -8.63 8.16
CA ARG A 195 -1.96 -10.02 8.39
C ARG A 195 -0.56 -10.16 8.99
N ARG A 196 0.08 -9.09 9.44
CA ARG A 196 1.47 -9.11 9.95
C ARG A 196 1.73 -10.02 11.17
N GLU A 197 0.69 -10.42 11.88
CA GLU A 197 0.75 -11.38 13.01
C GLU A 197 0.41 -12.81 12.58
N LYS A 198 0.14 -13.02 11.29
CA LYS A 198 -0.19 -14.31 10.67
C LYS A 198 1.02 -14.87 9.92
N PRO A 199 1.06 -16.15 9.54
CA PRO A 199 2.23 -16.71 8.85
C PRO A 199 2.60 -15.95 7.56
N PHE A 200 3.91 -15.75 7.35
CA PHE A 200 4.48 -15.34 6.06
C PHE A 200 5.37 -16.47 5.53
N LEU A 201 5.00 -17.05 4.38
CA LEU A 201 5.79 -18.09 3.72
C LEU A 201 6.34 -17.58 2.39
N ALA A 202 7.67 -17.48 2.29
CA ALA A 202 8.37 -17.22 1.04
C ALA A 202 8.72 -18.53 0.34
N ILE A 203 8.41 -18.61 -0.95
CA ILE A 203 8.65 -19.78 -1.80
C ILE A 203 9.31 -19.29 -3.08
N ASN A 204 10.55 -19.69 -3.32
CA ASN A 204 11.21 -19.46 -4.59
C ASN A 204 10.84 -20.59 -5.55
N CYS A 205 10.12 -20.26 -6.63
CA CYS A 205 9.60 -21.23 -7.59
C CYS A 205 10.71 -21.88 -8.43
N ALA A 206 11.85 -21.21 -8.63
CA ALA A 206 13.00 -21.75 -9.35
C ALA A 206 13.86 -22.68 -8.51
N ALA A 207 13.85 -22.50 -7.19
CA ALA A 207 14.63 -23.31 -6.26
C ALA A 207 14.03 -24.71 -6.01
N ILE A 208 12.75 -24.91 -6.34
CA ILE A 208 12.05 -26.18 -6.16
C ILE A 208 11.97 -26.90 -7.51
N PRO A 209 12.37 -28.19 -7.59
CA PRO A 209 12.22 -28.97 -8.80
C PRO A 209 10.78 -28.93 -9.32
N GLU A 210 10.64 -28.78 -10.64
CA GLU A 210 9.35 -28.64 -11.32
C GLU A 210 8.32 -29.70 -10.89
N THR A 211 8.79 -30.94 -10.79
CA THR A 211 8.01 -32.13 -10.43
C THR A 211 7.50 -32.13 -8.99
N LEU A 212 8.11 -31.32 -8.11
CA LEU A 212 7.76 -31.24 -6.69
C LEU A 212 6.99 -29.97 -6.35
N LEU A 213 7.12 -28.91 -7.14
CA LEU A 213 6.52 -27.60 -6.85
C LEU A 213 5.01 -27.69 -6.61
N GLU A 214 4.29 -28.43 -7.46
CA GLU A 214 2.85 -28.63 -7.29
C GLU A 214 2.52 -29.32 -5.95
N SER A 215 3.28 -30.35 -5.59
CA SER A 215 3.05 -31.15 -4.38
C SER A 215 3.41 -30.37 -3.11
N GLU A 216 4.40 -29.49 -3.17
CA GLU A 216 4.74 -28.59 -2.06
C GLU A 216 3.65 -27.53 -1.88
N LEU A 217 3.19 -26.88 -2.96
CA LEU A 217 2.19 -25.82 -2.87
C LEU A 217 0.82 -26.33 -2.44
N PHE A 218 0.33 -27.39 -3.07
CA PHE A 218 -1.06 -27.85 -2.91
C PHE A 218 -1.20 -29.09 -2.02
N GLY A 219 -0.11 -29.78 -1.70
CA GLY A 219 -0.16 -31.03 -0.95
C GLY A 219 -0.71 -32.19 -1.76
N TYR A 220 -0.76 -33.37 -1.14
CA TYR A 220 -1.20 -34.60 -1.80
C TYR A 220 -1.89 -35.56 -0.85
N GLN A 221 -2.76 -36.38 -1.41
CA GLN A 221 -3.40 -37.51 -0.72
C GLN A 221 -2.54 -38.76 -0.78
N ARG A 222 -2.80 -39.71 0.13
CA ARG A 222 -2.16 -41.03 0.06
C ARG A 222 -2.48 -41.70 -1.28
N GLY A 223 -1.45 -42.19 -1.96
CA GLY A 223 -1.58 -42.86 -3.26
C GLY A 223 -1.66 -41.92 -4.47
N ALA A 224 -1.41 -40.61 -4.30
CA ALA A 224 -1.41 -39.65 -5.41
C ALA A 224 -0.33 -39.92 -6.47
N PHE A 225 0.81 -40.48 -6.08
CA PHE A 225 1.90 -40.90 -6.95
C PHE A 225 2.73 -42.01 -6.26
N THR A 226 3.64 -42.64 -7.00
CA THR A 226 4.57 -43.64 -6.46
C THR A 226 5.43 -43.03 -5.34
N GLY A 227 5.26 -43.51 -4.11
CA GLY A 227 5.94 -42.97 -2.92
C GLY A 227 5.05 -42.13 -2.00
N ALA A 228 3.82 -41.80 -2.40
CA ALA A 228 2.85 -41.08 -1.56
C ALA A 228 2.21 -42.00 -0.48
N THR A 229 3.01 -42.47 0.48
CA THR A 229 2.59 -43.42 1.52
C THR A 229 1.69 -42.82 2.60
N ALA A 230 1.76 -41.51 2.82
CA ALA A 230 0.92 -40.73 3.73
C ALA A 230 0.49 -39.42 3.06
N PRO A 231 -0.67 -38.84 3.43
CA PRO A 231 -1.06 -37.52 2.94
C PRO A 231 -0.15 -36.43 3.50
N LYS A 232 0.08 -35.35 2.74
CA LYS A 232 0.87 -34.19 3.16
C LYS A 232 0.08 -32.90 2.87
N PRO A 233 -0.05 -31.97 3.84
CA PRO A 233 -0.66 -30.67 3.60
C PRO A 233 0.26 -29.80 2.72
N GLY A 234 -0.35 -29.00 1.85
CA GLY A 234 0.37 -28.03 1.01
C GLY A 234 0.73 -26.74 1.75
N LYS A 235 1.63 -25.94 1.17
CA LYS A 235 1.97 -24.61 1.71
C LYS A 235 0.75 -23.69 1.81
N PHE A 236 -0.21 -23.79 0.90
CA PHE A 236 -1.46 -23.03 1.00
C PHE A 236 -2.28 -23.36 2.25
N GLU A 237 -2.36 -24.64 2.65
CA GLU A 237 -3.05 -25.03 3.89
C GLU A 237 -2.27 -24.57 5.13
N VAL A 238 -0.95 -24.71 5.09
CA VAL A 238 -0.08 -24.31 6.21
C VAL A 238 -0.11 -22.79 6.43
N CYS A 239 -0.34 -22.01 5.37
CA CYS A 239 -0.38 -20.56 5.40
C CYS A 239 -1.80 -19.98 5.50
N ASP A 240 -2.80 -20.79 5.86
CA ASP A 240 -4.18 -20.30 5.97
C ASP A 240 -4.31 -19.10 6.92
N GLY A 241 -5.03 -18.06 6.49
CA GLY A 241 -5.12 -16.75 7.14
C GLY A 241 -3.88 -15.86 7.01
N GLY A 242 -2.81 -16.35 6.37
CA GLY A 242 -1.51 -15.71 6.24
C GLY A 242 -1.23 -15.08 4.87
N THR A 243 0.06 -14.93 4.55
CA THR A 243 0.55 -14.40 3.28
C THR A 243 1.61 -15.34 2.68
N ILE A 244 1.42 -15.74 1.43
CA ILE A 244 2.44 -16.46 0.64
C ILE A 244 3.10 -15.48 -0.32
N PHE A 245 4.44 -15.47 -0.31
CA PHE A 245 5.26 -14.81 -1.31
C PHE A 245 5.82 -15.85 -2.29
N LEU A 246 5.49 -15.72 -3.57
CA LEU A 246 5.97 -16.57 -4.67
C LEU A 246 7.03 -15.81 -5.46
N ASP A 247 8.30 -16.08 -5.17
CA ASP A 247 9.43 -15.52 -5.90
C ASP A 247 9.68 -16.29 -7.19
N GLU A 248 10.16 -15.59 -8.21
CA GLU A 248 10.36 -16.09 -9.57
C GLU A 248 9.13 -16.83 -10.13
N ILE A 249 7.94 -16.21 -10.01
CA ILE A 249 6.66 -16.80 -10.43
C ILE A 249 6.64 -17.20 -11.91
N GLY A 250 7.46 -16.55 -12.75
CA GLY A 250 7.63 -16.89 -14.16
C GLY A 250 8.30 -18.25 -14.42
N GLU A 251 8.88 -18.89 -13.40
CA GLU A 251 9.41 -20.26 -13.48
C GLU A 251 8.35 -21.32 -13.09
N MET A 252 7.16 -20.88 -12.68
CA MET A 252 6.08 -21.80 -12.33
C MET A 252 5.55 -22.52 -13.58
N PRO A 253 5.41 -23.86 -13.55
CA PRO A 253 4.85 -24.63 -14.67
C PRO A 253 3.40 -24.28 -14.96
N LEU A 254 3.01 -24.34 -16.24
CA LEU A 254 1.64 -24.06 -16.67
C LEU A 254 0.58 -24.90 -15.94
N ALA A 255 0.88 -26.15 -15.61
CA ALA A 255 -0.03 -27.01 -14.85
C ALA A 255 -0.30 -26.46 -13.44
N THR A 256 0.77 -26.01 -12.77
CA THR A 256 0.72 -25.38 -11.44
C THR A 256 0.03 -24.02 -11.48
N GLN A 257 0.29 -23.22 -12.54
CA GLN A 257 -0.36 -21.91 -12.74
C GLN A 257 -1.90 -22.02 -12.83
N LYS A 258 -2.42 -23.06 -13.49
CA LYS A 258 -3.88 -23.30 -13.56
C LYS A 258 -4.51 -23.49 -12.17
N LYS A 259 -3.81 -24.19 -11.27
CA LYS A 259 -4.27 -24.37 -9.89
C LYS A 259 -4.14 -23.09 -9.09
N LEU A 260 -3.03 -22.35 -9.26
CA LEU A 260 -2.83 -21.06 -8.62
C LEU A 260 -3.95 -20.06 -8.99
N LEU A 261 -4.36 -20.03 -10.26
CA LEU A 261 -5.47 -19.21 -10.73
C LEU A 261 -6.76 -19.52 -9.97
N ARG A 262 -7.07 -20.80 -9.74
CA ARG A 262 -8.24 -21.20 -8.96
C ARG A 262 -8.18 -20.73 -7.51
N VAL A 263 -6.99 -20.72 -6.89
CA VAL A 263 -6.81 -20.12 -5.56
C VAL A 263 -7.11 -18.62 -5.58
N LEU A 264 -6.60 -17.90 -6.58
CA LEU A 264 -6.81 -16.46 -6.72
C LEU A 264 -8.30 -16.10 -6.93
N GLU A 265 -9.03 -16.92 -7.69
CA GLU A 265 -10.45 -16.66 -8.03
C GLU A 265 -11.43 -17.09 -6.93
N THR A 266 -11.17 -18.24 -6.30
CA THR A 266 -12.17 -18.91 -5.45
C THR A 266 -11.71 -19.12 -4.00
N GLY A 267 -10.43 -18.94 -3.72
CA GLY A 267 -9.82 -19.34 -2.44
C GLY A 267 -9.84 -20.85 -2.23
N GLU A 268 -9.96 -21.65 -3.30
CA GLU A 268 -10.00 -23.10 -3.22
C GLU A 268 -8.73 -23.74 -3.75
N ILE A 269 -8.24 -24.74 -3.04
CA ILE A 269 -7.12 -25.59 -3.44
C ILE A 269 -7.57 -27.03 -3.63
N GLU A 270 -6.91 -27.74 -4.55
CA GLU A 270 -7.11 -29.17 -4.77
C GLU A 270 -5.77 -29.92 -4.64
N LYS A 271 -5.69 -30.77 -3.61
CA LYS A 271 -4.57 -31.69 -3.38
C LYS A 271 -4.37 -32.59 -4.59
N ILE A 272 -3.12 -32.96 -4.86
CA ILE A 272 -2.83 -33.98 -5.88
C ILE A 272 -3.46 -35.31 -5.44
N GLY A 273 -4.23 -35.93 -6.34
CA GLY A 273 -5.02 -37.13 -6.04
C GLY A 273 -6.24 -36.89 -5.13
N GLY A 274 -6.54 -35.63 -4.80
CA GLY A 274 -7.74 -35.25 -4.06
C GLY A 274 -8.94 -35.04 -4.97
N ILE A 275 -10.14 -35.34 -4.47
CA ILE A 275 -11.42 -35.16 -5.19
C ILE A 275 -12.30 -34.06 -4.58
N ARG A 276 -11.87 -33.42 -3.49
CA ARG A 276 -12.61 -32.34 -2.82
C ARG A 276 -11.73 -31.12 -2.70
N PRO A 277 -12.19 -29.94 -3.14
CA PRO A 277 -11.50 -28.69 -2.88
C PRO A 277 -11.52 -28.37 -1.38
N ALA A 278 -10.47 -27.72 -0.89
CA ALA A 278 -10.40 -27.14 0.44
C ALA A 278 -10.32 -25.61 0.31
N LYS A 279 -11.09 -24.88 1.13
CA LYS A 279 -11.02 -23.42 1.18
C LYS A 279 -9.84 -22.99 2.04
N VAL A 280 -9.13 -21.97 1.56
CA VAL A 280 -8.04 -21.29 2.25
C VAL A 280 -8.19 -19.78 2.06
N ASP A 281 -7.84 -19.01 3.08
CA ASP A 281 -7.79 -17.56 3.05
C ASP A 281 -6.33 -17.09 3.05
N VAL A 282 -5.70 -17.06 1.87
CA VAL A 282 -4.28 -16.72 1.72
C VAL A 282 -4.12 -15.50 0.85
N ARG A 283 -3.40 -14.49 1.36
CA ARG A 283 -2.95 -13.36 0.54
C ARG A 283 -1.73 -13.78 -0.29
N ILE A 284 -1.74 -13.49 -1.58
CA ILE A 284 -0.65 -13.87 -2.50
C ILE A 284 0.15 -12.62 -2.92
N LEU A 285 1.45 -12.63 -2.68
CA LEU A 285 2.42 -11.71 -3.26
C LEU A 285 3.28 -12.51 -4.23
N ALA A 286 3.60 -11.99 -5.40
CA ALA A 286 4.43 -12.66 -6.39
C ALA A 286 5.53 -11.73 -6.91
N ALA A 287 6.68 -12.29 -7.27
CA ALA A 287 7.78 -11.54 -7.88
C ALA A 287 8.33 -12.23 -9.12
N THR A 288 8.81 -11.44 -10.08
CA THR A 288 9.46 -11.93 -11.30
C THR A 288 10.49 -10.93 -11.81
N ASN A 289 11.54 -11.43 -12.45
CA ASN A 289 12.49 -10.65 -13.26
C ASN A 289 12.23 -10.75 -14.77
N ARG A 290 11.23 -11.54 -15.17
CA ARG A 290 10.81 -11.74 -16.56
C ARG A 290 9.63 -10.84 -16.91
N ASP A 291 9.54 -10.47 -18.18
CA ASP A 291 8.32 -9.95 -18.78
C ASP A 291 7.34 -11.12 -18.99
N LEU A 292 6.10 -10.97 -18.53
CA LEU A 292 5.08 -12.05 -18.47
C LEU A 292 3.97 -11.86 -19.49
#